data_AF-A0A7K7LJI3-F1
#
_entry.id   AF-A0A7K7LJI3-F1
#
_cell.length_a   1.000
_cell.length_b   1.000
_cell.length_c   1.000
_cell.angle_alpha   90.00
_cell.angle_beta   90.00
_cell.angle_gamma   90.00
#
_symmetry.space_group_name_H-M   'P 1'
#
loop_
_entity.id
_entity.type
_entity.pdbx_description
1 polymer ?
#
loop_
_entity_poly.entity_id
_entity_poly.type
_entity_poly.pdbx_seq_one_letter_code
_entity_poly.pdbx_strand_id
1 'polypeptide(L)'
;RYVFAKNLFETGHLDMLEWAIYQEWHSFLLQELGDRATLHGFLYLRATPQRCLERLWRRARVEERGVQLLYLQQLHTQHEHWLLERSTKVHFADMRHMPILVLDVDGDFEQDAAMQDILMAQVC
;
A
#
# COMPACT_ATOMS: atom_id res chain seq x y z
N ARG A 1 -1.05 8.46 2.09
CA ARG A 1 -0.05 9.41 1.53
C ARG A 1 1.04 8.75 0.70
N TYR A 2 1.83 7.83 1.26
CA TYR A 2 3.12 7.39 0.67
C TYR A 2 3.04 6.49 -0.57
N VAL A 3 1.87 5.91 -0.86
CA VAL A 3 1.65 5.10 -2.07
C VAL A 3 0.84 5.89 -3.09
N PHE A 4 -0.49 5.99 -2.91
CA PHE A 4 -1.39 6.54 -3.92
C PHE A 4 -1.19 8.03 -4.20
N ALA A 5 -1.19 8.89 -3.18
CA ALA A 5 -1.08 10.33 -3.38
C ALA A 5 0.31 10.72 -3.92
N LYS A 6 1.37 10.06 -3.42
CA LYS A 6 2.72 10.18 -3.98
C LYS A 6 2.77 9.74 -5.44
N ASN A 7 2.16 8.60 -5.78
CA ASN A 7 2.08 8.13 -7.16
C ASN A 7 1.34 9.13 -8.06
N LEU A 8 0.20 9.65 -7.63
CA LEU A 8 -0.57 10.65 -8.38
C LEU A 8 0.25 11.92 -8.65
N PHE A 9 1.01 12.38 -7.66
CA PHE A 9 1.94 13.49 -7.83
C PHE A 9 3.05 13.17 -8.84
N GLU A 10 3.70 12.01 -8.72
CA GLU A 10 4.77 11.58 -9.63
C GLU A 10 4.29 11.35 -11.08
N THR A 11 3.03 10.95 -11.26
CA THR A 11 2.40 10.79 -12.58
C THR A 11 1.82 12.10 -13.16
N GLY A 12 1.92 13.21 -12.43
CA GLY A 12 1.43 14.52 -12.87
C GLY A 12 -0.09 14.69 -12.79
N HIS A 13 -0.78 13.86 -12.00
CA HIS A 13 -2.22 13.98 -11.73
C HIS A 13 -2.53 14.90 -10.53
N LEU A 14 -1.52 15.25 -9.73
CA LEU A 14 -1.61 16.29 -8.71
C LEU A 14 -0.59 17.37 -9.03
N ASP A 15 -1.03 18.62 -9.03
CA ASP A 15 -0.14 19.78 -9.14
C ASP A 15 0.65 19.99 -7.84
N MET A 16 1.73 20.76 -7.93
CA MET A 16 2.58 21.12 -6.79
C MET A 16 1.78 21.75 -5.64
N LEU A 17 0.82 22.62 -5.95
CA LEU A 17 -0.02 23.27 -4.94
C LEU A 17 -0.97 22.26 -4.27
N GLU A 18 -1.64 21.41 -5.05
CA GLU A 18 -2.54 20.37 -4.53
C GLU A 18 -1.78 19.39 -3.65
N TRP A 19 -0.57 19.00 -4.08
CA TRP A 19 0.33 18.15 -3.31
C TRP A 19 0.77 18.82 -2.01
N ALA A 20 1.15 20.11 -2.02
CA ALA A 20 1.51 20.84 -0.82
C ALA A 20 0.35 20.87 0.19
N ILE A 21 -0.85 21.24 -0.26
CA ILE A 21 -2.06 21.28 0.57
C ILE A 21 -2.36 19.89 1.15
N TYR A 22 -2.36 18.85 0.32
CA TYR A 22 -2.60 17.47 0.77
C TYR A 22 -1.61 17.04 1.87
N GLN A 23 -0.33 17.40 1.70
CA GLN A 23 0.71 17.07 2.68
C GLN A 23 0.52 17.78 4.01
N GLU A 24 0.14 19.06 4.00
CA GLU A 24 -0.14 19.83 5.22
C GLU A 24 -1.34 19.25 5.97
N TRP A 25 -2.46 19.02 5.28
CA TRP A 25 -3.66 18.42 5.87
C TRP A 25 -3.38 17.05 6.48
N HIS A 26 -2.64 16.20 5.76
CA HIS A 26 -2.27 14.88 6.25
C HIS A 26 -1.40 14.96 7.52
N SER A 27 -0.44 15.90 7.57
CA SER A 27 0.40 16.09 8.75
C SER A 27 -0.40 16.62 9.94
N PHE A 28 -1.25 17.62 9.70
CA PHE A 28 -2.12 18.20 10.72
C PHE A 28 -3.06 17.16 11.34
N LEU A 29 -3.79 16.40 10.52
CA LEU A 29 -4.74 15.40 11.03
C LEU A 29 -4.07 14.30 11.86
N LEU A 30 -2.87 13.87 11.48
CA LEU A 30 -2.13 12.89 12.27
C LEU A 30 -1.66 13.45 13.62
N GLN A 31 -1.29 14.73 13.67
CA GLN A 31 -0.95 15.40 14.94
C GLN A 31 -2.18 15.52 15.85
N GLU A 32 -3.35 15.89 15.31
CA GLU A 32 -4.60 16.03 16.07
C GLU A 32 -5.18 14.69 16.55
N LEU A 33 -5.02 13.64 15.74
CA LEU A 33 -5.41 12.29 16.14
C LEU A 33 -4.46 11.73 17.19
N GLY A 34 -3.18 12.12 17.17
CA GLY A 34 -2.16 11.77 18.13
C GLY A 34 -2.10 10.25 18.35
N ASP A 35 -2.13 9.84 19.62
CA ASP A 35 -2.03 8.43 20.02
C ASP A 35 -3.17 7.54 19.50
N ARG A 36 -4.29 8.12 19.05
CA ARG A 36 -5.43 7.36 18.50
C ARG A 36 -5.13 6.82 17.11
N ALA A 37 -4.15 7.40 16.41
CA ALA A 37 -3.72 6.96 15.09
C ALA A 37 -2.42 6.12 15.14
N THR A 38 -1.95 5.77 16.34
CA THR A 38 -0.72 4.99 16.49
C THR A 38 -0.93 3.58 15.95
N LEU A 39 -0.09 3.21 15.00
CA LEU A 39 -0.03 1.86 14.46
C LEU A 39 1.00 1.05 15.29
N HIS A 40 0.82 -0.25 15.34
CA HIS A 40 1.76 -1.16 16.00
C HIS A 40 2.59 -1.97 15.01
N GLY A 41 2.16 -2.05 13.75
CA GLY A 41 2.77 -2.87 12.73
C GLY A 41 2.06 -2.73 11.38
N PHE A 42 2.70 -3.18 10.32
CA PHE A 42 2.10 -3.35 9.01
C PHE A 42 2.04 -4.83 8.63
N LEU A 43 0.93 -5.23 8.04
CA LEU A 43 0.81 -6.49 7.32
C LEU A 43 0.84 -6.18 5.82
N TYR A 44 1.94 -6.54 5.15
CA TYR A 44 2.11 -6.30 3.73
C TYR A 44 1.77 -7.57 2.94
N LEU A 45 0.59 -7.56 2.31
CA LEU A 45 0.15 -8.61 1.39
C LEU A 45 0.79 -8.36 0.02
N ARG A 46 1.85 -9.11 -0.29
CA ARG A 46 2.66 -8.93 -1.49
C ARG A 46 2.18 -9.88 -2.59
N ALA A 47 1.84 -9.32 -3.74
CA ALA A 47 1.55 -10.04 -4.98
C ALA A 47 2.09 -9.27 -6.18
N THR A 48 2.36 -9.98 -7.28
CA THR A 48 2.84 -9.36 -8.51
C THR A 48 1.77 -8.48 -9.15
N PRO A 49 2.15 -7.40 -9.87
CA PRO A 49 1.21 -6.54 -10.59
C PRO A 49 0.30 -7.31 -11.56
N GLN A 50 0.81 -8.36 -12.19
CA GLN A 50 0.08 -9.25 -13.10
C GLN A 50 -1.03 -9.98 -12.35
N ARG A 51 -0.72 -10.60 -11.20
CA ARG A 51 -1.74 -11.23 -10.35
C ARG A 51 -2.77 -10.25 -9.83
N CYS A 52 -2.35 -9.06 -9.43
CA CYS A 52 -3.28 -8.00 -9.02
C CYS A 52 -4.24 -7.62 -10.16
N LEU A 53 -3.75 -7.53 -11.40
CA LEU A 53 -4.58 -7.22 -12.56
C LEU A 53 -5.59 -8.35 -12.87
N GLU A 54 -5.13 -9.60 -12.84
CA GLU A 54 -6.01 -10.77 -13.01
C GLU A 54 -7.14 -10.78 -11.98
N ARG A 55 -6.81 -10.54 -10.70
CA ARG A 55 -7.78 -10.47 -9.59
C ARG A 55 -8.75 -9.29 -9.74
N LEU A 56 -8.25 -8.14 -10.21
CA LEU A 56 -9.07 -6.95 -10.49
C LEU A 56 -10.09 -7.25 -11.60
N TRP A 57 -9.67 -7.90 -12.69
CA TRP A 57 -10.57 -8.31 -13.76
C TRP A 57 -11.61 -9.35 -13.30
N ARG A 58 -11.21 -10.35 -12.50
CA ARG A 58 -12.14 -11.32 -11.92
C ARG A 58 -13.23 -10.65 -11.06
N ARG A 59 -12.87 -9.58 -10.33
CA ARG A 59 -13.81 -8.82 -9.49
C ARG A 59 -14.81 -7.98 -10.30
N ALA A 60 -14.45 -7.61 -11.54
CA ALA A 60 -15.31 -6.95 -12.51
C ALA A 60 -15.96 -5.63 -12.05
N ARG A 61 -15.30 -4.86 -11.18
CA ARG A 61 -15.76 -3.52 -10.77
C ARG A 61 -15.72 -2.54 -11.95
N VAL A 62 -16.75 -1.73 -12.09
CA VAL A 62 -16.91 -0.84 -13.26
C VAL A 62 -15.86 0.27 -13.24
N GLU A 63 -15.56 0.81 -12.06
CA GLU A 63 -14.62 1.90 -11.81
C GLU A 63 -13.18 1.49 -12.10
N GLU A 64 -12.87 0.19 -11.99
CA GLU A 64 -11.52 -0.35 -12.12
C GLU A 64 -11.23 -0.87 -13.55
N ARG A 65 -12.21 -0.89 -14.46
CA ARG A 65 -12.05 -1.44 -15.83
C ARG A 65 -10.95 -0.75 -16.67
N GLY A 66 -10.68 0.53 -16.40
CA GLY A 66 -9.66 1.31 -17.10
C GLY A 66 -8.26 1.16 -16.52
N VAL A 67 -8.08 0.42 -15.42
CA VAL A 67 -6.78 0.29 -14.75
C VAL A 67 -5.82 -0.52 -15.62
N GLN A 68 -4.68 0.08 -15.91
CA GLN A 68 -3.63 -0.53 -16.72
C GLN A 68 -2.58 -1.22 -15.86
N LEU A 69 -1.91 -2.23 -16.42
CA LEU A 69 -0.80 -2.93 -15.75
C LEU A 69 0.30 -1.97 -15.29
N LEU A 70 0.62 -0.95 -16.10
CA LEU A 70 1.63 0.05 -15.78
C LEU A 70 1.33 0.77 -14.46
N TYR A 71 0.07 1.14 -14.24
CA TYR A 71 -0.35 1.79 -12.99
C TYR A 71 -0.15 0.86 -11.78
N LEU A 72 -0.50 -0.42 -11.91
CA LEU A 72 -0.27 -1.41 -10.86
C LEU A 72 1.22 -1.65 -10.60
N GLN A 73 2.07 -1.62 -11.63
CA GLN A 73 3.53 -1.68 -11.48
C GLN A 73 4.06 -0.49 -10.69
N GLN A 74 3.60 0.73 -11.01
CA GLN A 74 3.99 1.93 -10.27
C GLN A 74 3.59 1.83 -8.79
N LEU A 75 2.34 1.44 -8.51
CA LEU A 75 1.88 1.23 -7.14
C LEU A 75 2.70 0.15 -6.43
N HIS A 76 3.00 -0.97 -7.09
CA HIS A 76 3.82 -2.03 -6.52
C HIS A 76 5.21 -1.50 -6.13
N THR A 77 5.88 -0.77 -7.02
CA THR A 77 7.17 -0.12 -6.71
C THR A 77 7.08 0.81 -5.50
N GLN A 78 6.01 1.60 -5.36
CA GLN A 78 5.85 2.45 -4.17
C GLN A 78 5.69 1.65 -2.88
N HIS A 79 5.00 0.50 -2.92
CA HIS A 79 4.89 -0.38 -1.76
C HIS A 79 6.24 -1.02 -1.41
N GLU A 80 6.99 -1.51 -2.39
CA GLU A 80 8.32 -2.11 -2.18
C GLU A 80 9.29 -1.07 -1.57
N HIS A 81 9.35 0.13 -2.16
CA HIS A 81 10.17 1.25 -1.65
C HIS A 81 9.80 1.65 -0.21
N TRP A 82 8.52 1.56 0.16
CA TRP A 82 8.07 1.97 1.48
C TRP A 82 8.22 0.86 2.52
N LEU A 83 7.73 -0.34 2.23
CA LEU A 83 7.53 -1.42 3.20
C LEU A 83 8.71 -2.40 3.24
N LEU A 84 9.44 -2.59 2.13
CA LEU A 84 10.61 -3.49 2.09
C LEU A 84 11.91 -2.72 2.19
N GLU A 85 12.16 -1.81 1.27
CA GLU A 85 13.43 -1.08 1.18
C GLU A 85 13.55 0.03 2.20
N ARG A 86 12.41 0.52 2.73
CA ARG A 86 12.34 1.68 3.62
C ARG A 86 13.04 2.92 3.07
N SER A 87 13.10 3.05 1.74
CA SER A 87 13.73 4.15 1.00
C SER A 87 12.81 5.38 0.90
N THR A 88 11.50 5.19 1.08
CA THR A 88 10.54 6.30 1.11
C THR A 88 10.69 7.14 2.37
N LYS A 89 10.95 8.45 2.20
CA LYS A 89 11.04 9.40 3.30
C LYS A 89 9.71 9.54 4.03
N VAL A 90 9.64 8.97 5.23
CA VAL A 90 8.48 9.07 6.13
C VAL A 90 8.73 10.18 7.15
N HIS A 91 7.74 11.06 7.32
CA HIS A 91 7.86 12.22 8.20
C HIS A 91 7.53 11.91 9.67
N PHE A 92 7.04 10.71 9.95
CA PHE A 92 6.66 10.25 11.29
C PHE A 92 7.72 9.29 11.82
N ALA A 93 8.29 9.61 12.98
CA ALA A 93 9.37 8.83 13.58
C ALA A 93 8.95 7.40 13.91
N ASP A 94 7.70 7.23 14.36
CA ASP A 94 7.14 5.93 14.78
C ASP A 94 6.97 4.97 13.60
N MET A 95 6.68 5.49 12.40
CA MET A 95 6.54 4.68 11.19
C MET A 95 7.87 4.15 10.66
N ARG A 96 9.03 4.74 11.02
CA ARG A 96 10.33 4.31 10.48
C ARG A 96 10.78 2.96 11.02
N HIS A 97 10.42 2.64 12.26
CA HIS A 97 10.88 1.45 12.97
C HIS A 97 9.76 0.41 13.16
N MET A 98 8.60 0.65 12.54
CA MET A 98 7.44 -0.21 12.69
C MET A 98 7.73 -1.62 12.15
N PRO A 99 7.33 -2.69 12.87
CA PRO A 99 7.45 -4.04 12.35
C PRO A 99 6.57 -4.22 11.12
N ILE A 100 7.09 -4.93 10.13
CA ILE A 100 6.40 -5.21 8.87
C ILE A 100 6.44 -6.72 8.67
N LEU A 101 5.28 -7.35 8.69
CA LEU A 101 5.12 -8.75 8.32
C LEU A 101 4.74 -8.81 6.84
N VAL A 102 5.55 -9.50 6.05
CA VAL A 102 5.32 -9.64 4.60
C VAL A 102 4.75 -11.02 4.35
N LEU A 103 3.58 -11.07 3.73
CA LEU A 103 2.92 -12.29 3.31
C LEU A 103 2.94 -12.36 1.79
N ASP A 104 3.60 -13.37 1.23
CA ASP A 104 3.52 -13.67 -0.20
C ASP A 104 2.17 -14.32 -0.50
N VAL A 105 1.36 -13.60 -1.27
CA VAL A 105 0.02 -14.00 -1.68
C VAL A 105 -0.10 -14.00 -3.21
N ASP A 106 0.98 -14.26 -3.93
CA ASP A 106 0.97 -14.39 -5.39
C ASP A 106 0.19 -15.65 -5.83
N GLY A 107 0.30 -16.73 -5.04
CA GLY A 107 -0.55 -17.91 -5.16
C GLY A 107 -2.02 -17.60 -4.81
N ASP A 108 -2.96 -18.27 -5.48
CA ASP A 108 -4.37 -18.15 -5.15
C ASP A 108 -4.67 -18.97 -3.90
N PHE A 109 -5.01 -18.30 -2.80
CA PHE A 109 -5.25 -18.93 -1.50
C PHE A 109 -6.74 -18.87 -1.10
N GLU A 110 -7.61 -18.26 -1.92
CA GLU A 110 -9.04 -18.09 -1.60
C GLU A 110 -9.74 -19.43 -1.34
N GLN A 111 -9.31 -20.49 -2.03
CA GLN A 111 -9.89 -21.84 -1.92
C GLN A 111 -8.91 -22.88 -1.35
N ASP A 112 -7.71 -22.46 -0.91
CA ASP A 112 -6.69 -23.35 -0.36
C ASP A 112 -6.63 -23.18 1.16
N ALA A 113 -7.37 -24.03 1.87
CA ALA A 113 -7.42 -24.01 3.34
C ALA A 113 -6.04 -24.26 3.98
N ALA A 114 -5.19 -25.09 3.37
CA ALA A 114 -3.85 -25.35 3.89
C ALA A 114 -2.97 -24.10 3.77
N MET A 115 -3.05 -23.38 2.64
CA MET A 115 -2.34 -22.11 2.47
C MET A 115 -2.88 -21.03 3.41
N GLN A 116 -4.20 -20.99 3.65
CA GLN A 116 -4.80 -20.07 4.63
C GLN A 116 -4.25 -20.31 6.03
N ASP A 117 -4.15 -21.58 6.46
CA ASP A 117 -3.58 -21.93 7.77
C ASP A 117 -2.10 -21.52 7.87
N ILE A 118 -1.31 -21.73 6.81
CA ILE A 118 0.10 -21.32 6.75
C ILE A 118 0.25 -19.79 6.85
N LEU A 119 -0.62 -19.03 6.19
CA LEU A 119 -0.61 -17.56 6.25
C LEU A 119 -1.04 -17.06 7.65
N MET A 120 -2.06 -17.68 8.25
CA MET A 120 -2.51 -17.33 9.59
C MET A 120 -1.46 -17.66 10.66
N ALA A 121 -0.74 -18.76 10.52
CA ALA A 121 0.34 -19.15 11.43
C ALA A 121 1.55 -18.17 11.40
N GLN A 122 1.68 -17.33 10.38
CA GLN A 122 2.71 -16.27 10.34
C GLN A 122 2.26 -14.99 11.06
N VAL A 123 0.96 -14.81 11.25
CA VAL A 123 0.36 -13.62 11.89
C VAL A 123 0.18 -13.84 13.40
N CYS A 124 -0.03 -15.08 13.83
CA CYS A 124 -0.21 -15.48 15.24
C CYS A 124 1.10 -15.85 15.93
#